data_AF-A0A0M8UF26-F1
#
_entry.id   AF-A0A0M8UF26-F1
#
_cell.length_a   1.000
_cell.length_b   1.000
_cell.length_c   1.000
_cell.angle_alpha   90.00
_cell.angle_beta   90.00
_cell.angle_gamma   90.00
#
_symmetry.space_group_name_H-M   'P 1'
#
loop_
_entity.id
_entity.type
_entity.pdbx_description
1 polymer ?
#
loop_
_entity_poly.entity_id
_entity_poly.type
_entity_poly.pdbx_seq_one_letter_code
_entity_poly.pdbx_strand_id
1 'polypeptide(L)'
;MYDDLRALTDQYMQAVRTRLAEIESPLTRERGARLVTDELLTGAKQAKLIRSAAVGELKQGRTLKQVAELTGLSVPRVDQLLKAK
;
A
#
# COMPACT_ATOMS: atom_id res chain seq x y z
N MET A 1 8.70 -12.81 -7.79
CA MET A 1 7.60 -12.19 -8.55
C MET A 1 6.43 -12.04 -7.61
N TYR A 2 5.94 -10.82 -7.41
CA TYR A 2 4.74 -10.54 -6.61
C TYR A 2 3.59 -10.14 -7.54
N ASP A 3 3.61 -10.67 -8.76
CA ASP A 3 2.77 -10.21 -9.85
C ASP A 3 1.28 -10.43 -9.55
N ASP A 4 0.96 -11.45 -8.75
CA ASP A 4 -0.38 -11.70 -8.23
C ASP A 4 -0.89 -10.58 -7.32
N LEU A 5 -0.05 -10.03 -6.43
CA LEU A 5 -0.45 -8.94 -5.53
C LEU A 5 -0.63 -7.62 -6.30
N ARG A 6 0.21 -7.38 -7.31
CA ARG A 6 0.06 -6.23 -8.22
C ARG A 6 -1.23 -6.36 -9.02
N ALA A 7 -1.50 -7.52 -9.62
CA ALA A 7 -2.72 -7.78 -10.38
C ALA A 7 -3.98 -7.59 -9.52
N LEU A 8 -3.99 -8.10 -8.28
CA LEU A 8 -5.11 -7.89 -7.35
C LEU A 8 -5.34 -6.41 -7.03
N THR A 9 -4.26 -5.66 -6.78
CA THR A 9 -4.34 -4.21 -6.53
C THR A 9 -4.89 -3.48 -7.75
N ASP A 10 -4.41 -3.80 -8.95
CA ASP A 10 -4.85 -3.18 -10.19
C ASP A 10 -6.33 -3.50 -10.49
N GLN A 11 -6.76 -4.74 -10.25
CA GLN A 11 -8.17 -5.16 -10.37
C GLN A 11 -9.07 -4.38 -9.42
N TYR A 12 -8.66 -4.21 -8.16
CA TYR A 12 -9.43 -3.44 -7.18
C TYR A 12 -9.56 -1.98 -7.63
N MET A 13 -8.45 -1.35 -8.04
CA MET A 13 -8.46 0.03 -8.52
C MET A 13 -9.29 0.20 -9.79
N GLN A 14 -9.29 -0.80 -10.69
CA GLN A 14 -10.13 -0.80 -11.88
C GLN A 14 -11.62 -0.91 -11.52
N ALA A 15 -11.99 -1.74 -10.56
CA ALA A 15 -13.36 -1.86 -10.08
C ALA A 15 -13.87 -0.53 -9.51
N VAL A 16 -13.06 0.16 -8.70
CA VAL A 16 -13.38 1.50 -8.15
C VAL A 16 -13.64 2.51 -9.27
N ARG A 17 -12.74 2.59 -10.26
CA ARG A 17 -12.92 3.50 -11.41
C ARG A 17 -14.18 3.20 -12.21
N THR A 18 -14.47 1.92 -12.43
CA THR A 18 -15.66 1.47 -13.17
C THR A 18 -16.93 1.91 -12.45
N ARG A 19 -17.02 1.69 -11.13
CA ARG A 19 -18.16 2.13 -10.31
C ARG A 19 -18.36 3.63 -10.31
N LEU A 20 -17.28 4.42 -10.26
CA LEU A 20 -17.39 5.88 -10.36
C LEU A 20 -17.94 6.32 -11.72
N ALA A 21 -17.53 5.65 -12.81
CA ALA A 21 -17.98 5.97 -14.16
C ALA A 21 -19.46 5.64 -14.40
N GLU A 22 -20.00 4.64 -13.71
CA GLU A 22 -21.43 4.25 -13.76
C GLU A 22 -22.37 5.25 -13.05
N ILE A 23 -21.84 6.21 -12.27
CA ILE A 23 -22.66 7.22 -11.60
C ILE A 23 -23.16 8.26 -12.61
N GLU A 24 -24.46 8.26 -12.86
CA GLU A 24 -25.11 9.17 -13.82
C GLU A 24 -24.89 10.65 -13.49
N SER A 25 -25.25 11.05 -12.26
CA SER A 25 -25.13 12.44 -11.80
C SER A 25 -23.66 12.91 -11.79
N PRO A 26 -23.30 13.94 -12.58
CA PRO A 26 -21.93 14.47 -12.60
C PRO A 26 -21.47 14.97 -11.24
N LEU A 27 -22.37 15.59 -10.47
CA LEU A 27 -22.07 16.08 -9.12
C LEU A 27 -21.80 14.92 -8.15
N THR A 28 -22.59 13.85 -8.21
CA THR A 28 -22.39 12.68 -7.35
C THR A 28 -21.08 11.96 -7.70
N ARG A 29 -20.77 11.86 -8.99
CA ARG A 29 -19.53 11.27 -9.49
C ARG A 29 -18.28 12.05 -9.06
N GLU A 30 -18.31 13.37 -9.14
CA GLU A 30 -17.23 14.24 -8.61
C GLU A 30 -17.01 13.99 -7.12
N ARG A 31 -18.08 14.05 -6.32
CA ARG A 31 -17.99 13.84 -4.87
C ARG A 31 -17.44 12.46 -4.52
N GLY A 32 -17.91 11.42 -5.22
CA GLY A 32 -17.41 10.05 -5.05
C GLY A 32 -15.91 9.94 -5.39
N ALA A 33 -15.47 10.55 -6.49
CA ALA A 33 -14.06 10.55 -6.89
C ALA A 33 -13.17 11.29 -5.88
N ARG A 34 -13.65 12.41 -5.33
CA ARG A 34 -12.94 13.14 -4.26
C ARG A 34 -12.79 12.29 -3.00
N LEU A 35 -13.87 11.66 -2.52
CA LEU A 35 -13.83 10.77 -1.36
C LEU A 35 -12.83 9.61 -1.55
N VAL A 36 -12.84 8.97 -2.73
CA VAL A 36 -11.86 7.92 -3.05
C VAL A 36 -10.44 8.46 -3.01
N THR A 37 -10.20 9.68 -3.51
CA THR A 37 -8.87 10.31 -3.49
C THR A 37 -8.40 10.55 -2.06
N ASP A 38 -9.26 11.07 -1.20
CA ASP A 38 -8.96 11.31 0.22
C ASP A 38 -8.67 10.00 0.97
N GLU A 39 -9.44 8.95 0.70
CA GLU A 39 -9.22 7.61 1.24
C GLU A 39 -7.92 6.98 0.75
N LEU A 40 -7.54 7.17 -0.53
CA LEU A 40 -6.25 6.68 -1.04
C LEU A 40 -5.07 7.37 -0.36
N LEU A 41 -5.17 8.68 -0.09
CA LEU A 41 -4.13 9.41 0.65
C LEU A 41 -4.00 8.90 2.10
N THR A 42 -5.13 8.63 2.76
CA THR A 42 -5.15 8.06 4.11
C THR A 42 -4.66 6.62 4.12
N GLY A 43 -5.12 5.80 3.18
CA GLY A 43 -4.73 4.42 2.97
C GLY A 43 -3.23 4.28 2.67
N ALA A 44 -2.63 5.20 1.93
CA ALA A 44 -1.18 5.22 1.69
C ALA A 44 -0.39 5.37 3.01
N LYS A 45 -0.86 6.21 3.93
CA LYS A 45 -0.24 6.36 5.26
C LYS A 45 -0.39 5.06 6.08
N GLN A 46 -1.57 4.45 6.08
CA GLN A 46 -1.81 3.19 6.79
C GLN A 46 -1.00 2.03 6.21
N ALA A 47 -0.93 1.90 4.89
CA ALA A 47 -0.12 0.89 4.21
C ALA A 47 1.38 1.00 4.57
N LYS A 48 1.88 2.23 4.74
CA LYS A 48 3.24 2.47 5.23
C LYS A 48 3.45 1.92 6.65
N LEU A 49 2.49 2.14 7.55
CA LEU A 49 2.56 1.62 8.93
C LEU A 49 2.53 0.09 8.95
N ILE A 50 1.62 -0.53 8.18
CA ILE A 50 1.54 -2.00 8.03
C ILE A 50 2.87 -2.54 7.52
N ARG A 51 3.46 -1.90 6.50
CA ARG A 51 4.77 -2.29 5.96
C ARG A 51 5.88 -2.20 7.00
N SER A 52 5.92 -1.13 7.79
CA SER A 52 6.91 -0.97 8.86
C SER A 52 6.74 -2.02 9.96
N ALA A 53 5.50 -2.29 10.38
CA ALA A 53 5.19 -3.33 11.36
C ALA A 53 5.63 -4.73 10.88
N ALA A 54 5.31 -5.10 9.63
CA ALA A 54 5.73 -6.38 9.05
C ALA A 54 7.26 -6.55 9.01
N VAL A 55 8.00 -5.48 8.69
CA VAL A 55 9.48 -5.51 8.76
C VAL A 55 9.97 -5.65 10.21
N GLY A 56 9.27 -5.03 11.17
CA GLY A 56 9.51 -5.21 12.61
C GLY A 56 9.36 -6.66 13.07
N GLU A 57 8.29 -7.33 12.65
CA GLU A 57 8.05 -8.75 12.92
C GLU A 57 9.15 -9.63 12.31
N LEU A 58 9.49 -9.40 11.03
CA LEU A 58 10.56 -10.16 10.35
C LEU A 58 11.91 -10.03 11.06
N LYS A 59 12.20 -8.86 11.64
CA LYS A 59 13.44 -8.56 12.36
C LYS A 59 13.57 -9.34 13.68
N GLN A 60 12.47 -9.83 14.26
CA GLN A 60 12.51 -10.66 15.46
C GLN A 60 13.24 -11.98 15.13
N GLY A 61 14.38 -12.21 15.80
CA GLY A 61 15.22 -13.38 15.53
C GLY A 61 16.05 -13.35 14.24
N ARG A 62 16.07 -12.23 13.50
CA ARG A 62 16.89 -12.06 12.28
C ARG A 62 17.79 -10.83 12.34
N THR A 63 18.88 -10.83 11.58
CA THR A 63 19.72 -9.65 11.34
C THR A 63 19.11 -8.75 10.27
N LEU A 64 19.55 -7.49 10.18
CA LEU A 64 19.10 -6.58 9.11
C LEU A 64 19.42 -7.11 7.72
N LYS A 65 20.57 -7.78 7.55
CA LYS A 65 20.99 -8.39 6.28
C LYS A 65 20.05 -9.51 5.85
N GLN A 66 19.67 -10.40 6.77
CA GLN A 66 18.73 -11.48 6.49
C GLN A 66 17.34 -10.95 6.12
N VAL A 67 16.86 -9.89 6.78
CA VAL A 67 15.58 -9.26 6.42
C VAL A 67 15.68 -8.56 5.05
N ALA A 68 16.80 -7.91 4.74
CA ALA A 68 17.06 -7.29 3.44
C ALA A 68 17.02 -8.33 2.30
N GLU A 69 17.68 -9.48 2.49
CA GLU A 69 17.66 -10.60 1.56
C GLU A 69 16.25 -11.15 1.35
N LEU A 70 15.48 -11.39 2.43
CA LEU A 70 14.10 -11.90 2.34
C LEU A 70 13.14 -10.94 1.63
N THR A 71 13.28 -9.64 1.89
CA THR A 71 12.37 -8.62 1.36
C THR A 71 12.80 -8.06 0.00
N GLY A 72 14.01 -8.37 -0.46
CA GLY A 72 14.60 -7.76 -1.65
C GLY A 72 14.93 -6.27 -1.49
N LEU A 73 14.99 -5.77 -0.26
CA LEU A 73 15.31 -4.37 0.05
C LEU A 73 16.80 -4.21 0.36
N SER A 74 17.31 -2.99 0.28
CA SER A 74 18.63 -2.68 0.84
C SER A 74 18.59 -2.64 2.37
N VAL A 75 19.71 -2.97 3.02
CA VAL A 75 19.85 -2.89 4.49
C VAL A 75 19.50 -1.50 5.04
N PRO A 76 19.95 -0.36 4.45
CA PRO A 76 19.53 0.96 4.90
C PRO A 76 18.01 1.17 4.81
N ARG A 77 17.35 0.59 3.79
CA ARG A 77 15.90 0.71 3.64
C ARG A 77 15.14 -0.06 4.71
N VAL A 78 15.62 -1.24 5.09
CA VAL A 78 15.08 -2.02 6.22
C VAL A 78 15.21 -1.22 7.52
N ASP A 79 16.40 -0.66 7.77
CA ASP A 79 16.66 0.17 8.96
C ASP A 79 15.74 1.41 9.03
N GLN A 80 15.53 2.10 7.91
CA GLN A 80 14.58 3.21 7.82
C GLN A 80 13.14 2.80 8.16
N LEU A 81 12.69 1.63 7.71
CA LEU A 81 11.33 1.15 7.97
C LEU A 81 11.12 0.82 9.45
N LEU A 82 12.14 0.31 10.14
CA LEU A 82 12.11 0.04 11.58
C LEU A 82 12.11 1.32 12.42
N LYS A 83 12.71 2.41 11.91
CA LYS A 83 12.78 3.71 12.58
C LYS A 83 11.58 4.61 12.28
N ALA A 84 10.83 4.32 11.22
CA ALA A 84 9.61 5.05 10.90
C ALA A 84 8.53 4.75 11.97
N LYS A 85 8.27 5.73 12.84
CA LYS A 85 7.09 5.77 13.71
C LYS A 85 5.85 6.13 12.90
#